data_AF-A0A0U2U7S2-F1
#
_entry.id   AF-A0A0U2U7S2-F1
#
_cell.length_a   1.000
_cell.length_b   1.000
_cell.length_c   1.000
_cell.angle_alpha   90.00
_cell.angle_beta   90.00
_cell.angle_gamma   90.00
#
_symmetry.space_group_name_H-M   'P 1'
#
loop_
_entity.id
_entity.type
_entity.pdbx_description
1 polymer ?
#
loop_
_entity_poly.entity_id
_entity_poly.type
_entity_poly.pdbx_seq_one_letter_code
_entity_poly.pdbx_strand_id
1 'polypeptide(L)' 'MNFKHGISQYRINHARDYAKYILESVAKVELLFHLSQEGHIDEVKADNGIKSITKEIERSTKELLGYLELRDDMR' A
#
# COMPACT_ATOMS: atom_id res chain seq x y z
N MET A 1 -17.68 -23.36 12.85
CA MET A 1 -17.58 -21.91 13.07
C MET A 1 -18.61 -21.21 12.19
N ASN A 2 -19.68 -20.71 12.80
CA ASN A 2 -20.74 -19.99 12.10
C ASN A 2 -20.27 -18.55 11.83
N PHE A 3 -19.72 -18.28 10.64
CA PHE A 3 -19.34 -16.93 10.25
C PHE A 3 -20.58 -16.11 9.85
N LYS A 4 -21.30 -15.62 10.85
CA LYS A 4 -22.22 -14.50 10.70
C LYS A 4 -21.40 -13.21 10.68
N HIS A 5 -20.73 -12.85 9.58
CA HIS A 5 -20.37 -11.46 9.25
C HIS A 5 -19.94 -11.42 7.77
N GLY A 6 -20.56 -10.54 6.99
CA GLY A 6 -20.47 -10.48 5.52
C GLY A 6 -19.12 -10.10 4.90
N ILE A 7 -18.00 -10.36 5.57
CA ILE A 7 -16.66 -10.25 4.98
C ILE A 7 -15.99 -11.61 5.14
N SER A 8 -15.65 -12.26 4.03
CA SER A 8 -14.91 -13.51 4.08
C SER A 8 -13.52 -13.24 4.70
N GLN A 9 -13.06 -14.13 5.58
CA GLN A 9 -11.72 -14.05 6.19
C GLN A 9 -10.63 -13.83 5.13
N TYR A 10 -10.83 -14.41 3.94
CA TYR A 10 -10.03 -14.18 2.75
C TYR A 10 -9.85 -12.69 2.40
N ARG A 11 -10.95 -11.93 2.29
CA ARG A 11 -10.91 -10.50 1.94
C ARG A 11 -10.20 -9.68 3.01
N ILE A 12 -10.47 -9.97 4.29
CA ILE A 12 -9.80 -9.28 5.42
C ILE A 12 -8.29 -9.53 5.37
N ASN A 13 -7.88 -10.77 5.08
CA ASN A 13 -6.47 -11.11 4.97
C ASN A 13 -5.81 -10.35 3.81
N HIS A 14 -6.42 -10.33 2.62
CA HIS A 14 -5.86 -9.59 1.48
C HIS A 14 -5.82 -8.08 1.71
N ALA A 15 -6.88 -7.48 2.26
CA ALA A 15 -6.89 -6.07 2.66
C ALA A 15 -5.74 -5.77 3.64
N ARG A 16 -5.55 -6.60 4.67
CA ARG A 16 -4.43 -6.46 5.62
C ARG A 16 -3.08 -6.54 4.93
N ASP A 17 -2.92 -7.45 3.96
CA ASP A 17 -1.65 -7.64 3.27
C ASP A 17 -1.32 -6.45 2.35
N TYR A 18 -2.31 -5.87 1.66
CA TYR A 18 -2.12 -4.60 0.94
C TYR A 18 -1.79 -3.43 1.88
N ALA A 19 -2.45 -3.34 3.04
CA ALA A 19 -2.17 -2.30 4.03
C ALA A 19 -0.71 -2.40 4.54
N LYS A 20 -0.21 -3.61 4.78
CA LYS A 20 1.20 -3.85 5.15
C LYS A 20 2.15 -3.41 4.03
N TYR A 21 1.87 -3.80 2.80
CA TYR A 21 2.70 -3.42 1.66
C TYR A 21 2.75 -1.90 1.45
N ILE A 22 1.63 -1.20 1.63
CA ILE A 22 1.57 0.27 1.58
C ILE A 22 2.46 0.88 2.67
N LEU A 23 2.37 0.37 3.91
CA LEU A 23 3.20 0.84 5.03
C LEU A 23 4.70 0.69 4.72
N GLU A 24 5.12 -0.48 4.22
CA GLU A 24 6.51 -0.72 3.82
C GLU A 24 6.94 0.20 2.67
N SER A 25 6.03 0.50 1.74
CA SER A 25 6.30 1.41 0.62
C SER A 25 6.49 2.85 1.09
N VAL A 26 5.68 3.32 2.04
CA VAL A 26 5.84 4.65 2.67
C VAL A 26 7.19 4.74 3.38
N ALA A 27 7.58 3.70 4.14
CA ALA A 27 8.89 3.67 4.79
C ALA A 27 10.06 3.72 3.80
N LYS A 28 9.92 3.09 2.62
CA LYS A 28 10.94 3.18 1.55
C LYS A 28 11.04 4.59 0.96
N VAL A 29 9.93 5.31 0.82
CA VAL A 29 9.94 6.72 0.37
C VAL A 29 10.73 7.57 1.36
N GLU A 30 10.45 7.42 2.64
CA GLU A 30 11.16 8.15 3.71
C GLU A 30 12.66 7.82 3.71
N LEU A 31 13.02 6.54 3.58
CA LEU A 31 14.41 6.12 3.49
C LEU A 31 15.14 6.72 2.28
N LEU A 32 14.53 6.69 1.08
CA LEU A 32 15.14 7.26 -0.12
C LEU A 32 15.35 8.77 0.00
N PHE A 33 14.38 9.47 0.62
CA PHE A 33 14.51 10.89 0.91
C PHE A 33 15.72 11.16 1.83
N HIS A 34 15.83 10.46 2.96
CA HIS A 34 16.95 10.65 3.88
C HIS A 34 18.31 10.33 3.25
N LEU A 35 18.41 9.21 2.54
CA LEU A 35 19.65 8.84 1.85
C LEU A 35 20.05 9.86 0.78
N SER A 36 19.08 10.49 0.13
CA SER A 36 19.37 11.58 -0.81
C SER A 36 19.85 12.84 -0.10
N GLN A 37 19.21 13.23 1.01
CA GLN A 37 19.61 14.41 1.79
C GLN A 37 21.01 14.27 2.39
N GLU A 38 21.39 13.06 2.79
CA GLU A 38 22.71 12.74 3.34
C GLU A 38 23.78 12.52 2.26
N GLY A 39 23.41 12.59 0.98
CA GLY A 39 24.33 12.41 -0.15
C GLY A 39 24.75 10.96 -0.39
N HIS A 40 24.06 9.99 0.22
CA HIS A 40 24.29 8.56 -0.02
C HIS A 40 23.71 8.08 -1.35
N ILE A 41 22.71 8.78 -1.90
CA ILE A 41 22.10 8.49 -3.20
C ILE A 41 21.95 9.80 -4.00
N ASP A 42 22.16 9.70 -5.30
CA ASP A 42 21.88 10.79 -6.26
C ASP A 42 20.41 11.22 -6.22
N GLU A 43 20.18 12.54 -6.21
CA GLU A 43 18.85 13.14 -6.08
C GLU A 43 17.88 12.69 -7.19
N VAL A 44 18.36 12.60 -8.43
CA VAL A 44 17.54 12.17 -9.57
C VAL A 44 17.15 10.70 -9.43
N LYS A 45 18.05 9.85 -8.92
CA LYS A 45 17.74 8.45 -8.61
C LYS A 45 16.73 8.32 -7.48
N ALA A 46 16.87 9.11 -6.42
CA ALA A 46 15.94 9.12 -5.30
C ALA A 46 14.54 9.58 -5.75
N ASP A 47 14.44 10.68 -6.50
CA ASP A 47 13.18 11.20 -7.04
C ASP A 47 12.48 10.17 -7.96
N ASN A 48 13.22 9.53 -8.87
CA ASN A 48 12.67 8.48 -9.72
C ASN A 48 12.18 7.27 -8.91
N GLY A 49 12.93 6.86 -7.87
CA GLY A 49 12.55 5.79 -6.97
C GLY A 49 11.26 6.12 -6.21
N ILE A 50 11.18 7.31 -5.63
CA ILE A 50 10.00 7.81 -4.91
C ILE A 50 8.79 7.84 -5.85
N LYS A 51 8.91 8.41 -7.05
CA LYS A 51 7.84 8.44 -8.05
C LYS A 51 7.33 7.04 -8.41
N SER A 52 8.23 6.07 -8.55
CA SER A 52 7.84 4.68 -8.82
C SER A 52 7.09 4.07 -7.64
N ILE A 53 7.56 4.30 -6.42
CA ILE A 53 6.92 3.77 -5.20
C ILE A 53 5.54 4.40 -5.00
N THR A 54 5.38 5.70 -5.26
CA THR A 54 4.07 6.36 -5.13
C THR A 54 3.03 5.74 -6.08
N LYS A 55 3.40 5.39 -7.32
CA LYS A 55 2.51 4.67 -8.24
C LYS A 55 2.12 3.28 -7.72
N GLU A 56 3.04 2.59 -7.07
CA GLU A 56 2.80 1.31 -6.42
C GLU A 56 1.83 1.44 -5.22
N ILE A 57 1.98 2.50 -4.43
CA ILE A 57 1.05 2.85 -3.33
C ILE A 57 -0.35 3.12 -3.89
N GLU A 58 -0.47 3.92 -4.95
CA GLU A 58 -1.77 4.20 -5.59
C GLU A 58 -2.47 2.93 -6.05
N ARG A 59 -1.75 2.04 -6.75
CA ARG A 59 -2.30 0.74 -7.20
C ARG A 59 -2.72 -0.11 -6.01
N SER A 60 -1.87 -0.24 -5.01
CA SER A 60 -2.13 -1.07 -3.81
C SER A 60 -3.30 -0.52 -2.98
N THR A 61 -3.46 0.81 -2.95
CA THR A 61 -4.57 1.46 -2.25
C THR A 61 -5.89 1.16 -2.96
N LYS A 62 -5.92 1.16 -4.30
CA LYS A 62 -7.13 0.75 -5.05
C LYS A 62 -7.52 -0.69 -4.75
N GLU A 63 -6.56 -1.61 -4.71
CA GLU A 63 -6.83 -3.01 -4.34
C GLU A 63 -7.35 -3.12 -2.90
N LEU A 64 -6.69 -2.45 -1.95
CA LEU A 64 -7.13 -2.39 -0.55
C LEU A 64 -8.59 -1.93 -0.43
N LEU A 65 -8.92 -0.81 -1.09
CA LEU A 65 -10.27 -0.26 -1.07
C LEU A 65 -11.25 -1.19 -1.78
N GLY A 66 -10.89 -1.80 -2.91
CA GLY A 66 -11.75 -2.76 -3.61
C GLY A 66 -12.13 -3.98 -2.77
N TYR A 67 -11.21 -4.48 -1.93
CA TYR A 67 -11.52 -5.55 -0.97
C TYR A 67 -12.51 -5.13 0.14
N LEU A 68 -12.63 -3.82 0.40
CA LEU A 68 -13.52 -3.23 1.41
C LEU A 68 -14.85 -2.71 0.83
N GLU A 69 -14.85 -2.19 -0.41
CA GLU A 69 -15.98 -1.52 -1.09
C GLU A 69 -17.07 -2.48 -1.59
N LEU A 70 -16.73 -3.73 -1.94
CA LEU A 70 -17.68 -4.76 -2.42
C LEU A 70 -18.79 -5.15 -1.41
N ARG A 71 -18.99 -4.36 -0.36
CA ARG A 71 -20.03 -4.50 0.66
C ARG A 71 -21.20 -3.53 0.45
N ASP A 72 -21.00 -2.36 -0.18
CA ASP A 72 -22.07 -1.37 -0.30
C ASP A 72 -23.12 -1.75 -1.37
N ASP A 73 -22.70 -2.46 -2.42
CA ASP A 73 -23.58 -2.85 -3.55
C ASP A 73 -24.29 -4.21 -3.39
N MET A 74 -24.04 -4.95 -2.31
CA MET A 74 -24.69 -6.24 -2.01
C MET A 74 -25.75 -6.14 -0.89
N ARG A 75 -26.30 -4.96 -0.65
CA ARG A 75 -27.40 -4.71 0.30
C ARG A 75 -28.75 -4.60 -0.39
#